data_AF-A0A962M4G4-F1
#
_entry.id   AF-A0A962M4G4-F1
#
_cell.length_a   1.000
_cell.length_b   1.000
_cell.length_c   1.000
_cell.angle_alpha   90.00
_cell.angle_beta   90.00
_cell.angle_gamma   90.00
#
_symmetry.space_group_name_H-M   'P 1'
#
loop_
_entity.id
_entity.type
_entity.pdbx_description
1 polymer ?
#
loop_
_entity_poly.entity_id
_entity_poly.type
_entity_poly.pdbx_seq_one_letter_code
_entity_poly.pdbx_strand_id
1 'polypeptide(L)'
;MQIIYTDVLVIGGGLAGQRAAIGAKRRGHDAIVLSLVPAKRSHSAAAQGGMQASLGNCLGGAGDNEDIHFADTVRGSDWGADQ
;
A
#
# COMPACT_ATOMS: atom_id res chain seq x y z
N MET A 1 12.69 19.94 26.86
CA MET A 1 11.67 19.16 26.11
C MET A 1 11.77 19.54 24.65
N GLN A 2 11.89 18.58 23.74
CA GLN A 2 11.83 18.84 22.29
C GLN A 2 10.45 18.44 21.76
N ILE A 3 9.84 19.32 20.97
CA ILE A 3 8.57 19.09 20.29
C ILE A 3 8.81 19.30 18.80
N ILE A 4 8.34 18.35 17.99
CA ILE A 4 8.35 18.43 16.53
C ILE A 4 6.90 18.39 16.06
N TYR A 5 6.51 19.34 15.21
CA TYR A 5 5.16 19.46 14.66
C TYR A 5 5.17 19.09 13.18
N THR A 6 4.11 18.44 12.72
CA THR A 6 3.80 18.20 11.30
C THR A 6 2.29 18.00 11.16
N ASP A 7 1.74 18.23 9.97
CA ASP A 7 0.31 18.00 9.75
C ASP A 7 -0.02 16.50 9.68
N VAL A 8 0.90 15.70 9.12
CA VAL A 8 0.75 14.24 8.99
C VAL A 8 2.02 13.52 9.43
N LEU A 9 1.95 12.81 10.56
CA LEU A 9 3.02 11.93 11.02
C LEU A 9 2.79 10.49 10.51
N VAL A 10 3.76 9.95 9.78
CA VAL A 10 3.77 8.56 9.31
C VAL A 10 4.88 7.78 10.02
N ILE A 11 4.52 6.69 10.69
CA ILE A 11 5.46 5.80 11.35
C ILE A 11 5.63 4.53 10.51
N GLY A 12 6.74 4.45 9.77
CA GLY A 12 7.10 3.34 8.89
C GLY A 12 7.41 3.81 7.46
N GLY A 13 8.65 3.60 7.02
CA GLY A 13 9.11 4.00 5.68
C GLY A 13 8.92 2.98 4.56
N GLY A 14 8.04 1.98 4.73
CA GLY A 14 7.73 0.96 3.71
C GLY A 14 6.74 1.43 2.64
N LEU A 15 6.26 0.52 1.78
CA LEU A 15 5.35 0.85 0.67
C LEU A 15 4.13 1.66 1.12
N ALA A 16 3.41 1.20 2.14
CA ALA A 16 2.21 1.86 2.64
C ALA A 16 2.49 3.27 3.17
N GLY A 17 3.51 3.42 4.04
CA GLY A 17 3.85 4.71 4.64
C GLY A 17 4.34 5.74 3.62
N GLN A 18 5.19 5.34 2.68
CA GLN A 18 5.63 6.24 1.59
C GLN A 18 4.46 6.65 0.70
N ARG A 19 3.56 5.72 0.36
CA ARG A 19 2.38 6.04 -0.47
C ARG A 19 1.42 7.00 0.24
N ALA A 20 1.23 6.83 1.55
CA ALA A 20 0.44 7.74 2.39
C ALA A 20 1.07 9.14 2.45
N ALA A 21 2.38 9.23 2.74
CA ALA A 21 3.11 10.50 2.80
C ALA A 21 3.06 11.27 1.47
N ILE A 22 3.22 10.59 0.32
CA ILE A 22 3.02 11.20 -1.01
C ILE A 22 1.60 11.75 -1.16
N GLY A 23 0.59 11.01 -0.68
CA GLY A 23 -0.81 11.43 -0.71
C GLY A 23 -1.08 12.69 0.12
N ALA A 24 -0.46 12.80 1.29
CA ALA A 24 -0.53 13.98 2.15
C ALA A 24 0.18 15.18 1.51
N LYS A 25 1.43 14.99 1.06
CA LYS A 25 2.23 16.07 0.47
C LYS A 25 1.60 16.65 -0.80
N ARG A 26 0.99 15.80 -1.64
CA ARG A 26 0.24 16.23 -2.84
C ARG A 26 -0.98 17.11 -2.53
N ARG A 27 -1.50 17.07 -1.30
CA ARG A 27 -2.63 17.90 -0.84
C ARG A 27 -2.18 19.15 -0.09
N GLY A 28 -0.87 19.43 -0.07
CA GLY A 28 -0.30 20.62 0.58
C GLY A 28 0.01 20.47 2.07
N HIS A 29 -0.19 19.28 2.65
CA HIS A 29 0.16 19.03 4.04
C HIS A 29 1.65 18.76 4.22
N ASP A 30 2.22 19.25 5.31
CA ASP A 30 3.53 18.79 5.72
C ASP A 30 3.47 17.36 6.27
N ALA A 31 4.45 16.54 5.91
CA ALA A 31 4.47 15.13 6.27
C ALA A 31 5.86 14.69 6.70
N ILE A 32 5.95 14.11 7.90
CA ILE A 32 7.17 13.48 8.41
C ILE A 32 7.00 11.97 8.36
N VAL A 33 7.99 11.29 7.79
CA VAL A 33 8.08 9.82 7.80
C VAL A 33 9.20 9.39 8.72
N LEU A 34 8.85 8.71 9.80
CA LEU A 34 9.81 8.05 10.68
C LEU A 34 10.04 6.61 10.20
N SER A 35 11.28 6.14 10.25
CA SER A 35 11.62 4.78 9.85
C SER A 35 12.83 4.30 10.64
N LEU A 36 12.78 3.04 11.11
CA LEU A 36 13.90 2.41 11.83
C LEU A 36 15.14 2.21 10.95
N VAL A 37 14.92 2.03 9.65
CA VAL A 37 15.96 1.85 8.62
C VAL A 37 15.68 2.78 7.43
N PRO A 38 16.66 3.05 6.55
CA PRO A 38 16.40 3.76 5.31
C PRO A 38 15.23 3.13 4.54
N ALA A 39 14.29 3.95 4.05
CA ALA A 39 13.03 3.49 3.46
C ALA A 39 13.18 2.38 2.39
N LYS A 40 14.24 2.49 1.57
CA LYS A 40 14.57 1.51 0.51
C LYS A 40 15.02 0.14 1.04
N ARG A 41 15.28 0.00 2.34
CA ARG A 41 15.61 -1.26 3.04
C ARG A 41 14.45 -1.80 3.86
N SER A 42 13.24 -1.26 3.70
CA SER A 42 12.04 -1.84 4.28
C SER A 42 11.79 -3.25 3.74
N HIS A 43 11.06 -4.09 4.48
CA HIS A 43 10.77 -5.46 4.06
C HIS A 43 9.98 -5.54 2.74
N SER A 44 9.28 -4.46 2.38
CA SER A 44 8.65 -4.34 1.06
C SER A 44 9.62 -4.57 -0.11
N ALA A 45 10.91 -4.28 0.04
CA ALA A 45 11.91 -4.52 -0.99
C ALA A 45 12.19 -6.02 -1.25
N ALA A 46 11.76 -6.92 -0.35
CA ALA A 46 11.99 -8.35 -0.48
C ALA A 46 10.94 -9.07 -1.34
N ALA A 47 9.87 -8.39 -1.77
CA ALA A 47 8.81 -9.01 -2.58
C ALA A 47 9.31 -9.39 -3.98
N GLN A 48 9.18 -10.67 -4.35
CA GLN A 48 9.62 -11.21 -5.64
C GLN A 48 8.48 -11.83 -6.47
N GLY A 49 7.29 -12.05 -5.88
CA GLY A 49 6.15 -12.65 -6.57
C GLY A 49 5.49 -11.70 -7.56
N GLY A 50 4.88 -10.64 -7.07
CA GLY A 50 4.18 -9.66 -7.91
C GLY A 50 3.21 -8.79 -7.11
N MET A 51 2.41 -8.00 -7.82
CA MET A 51 1.31 -7.21 -7.27
C MET A 51 0.04 -7.59 -8.03
N GLN A 52 -0.95 -8.12 -7.32
CA GLN A 52 -2.23 -8.53 -7.92
C GLN A 52 -3.08 -7.31 -8.27
N ALA A 53 -3.60 -7.25 -9.49
CA ALA A 53 -4.50 -6.21 -9.98
C ALA A 53 -5.30 -6.73 -11.18
N SER A 54 -6.60 -6.44 -11.23
CA SER A 54 -7.52 -6.90 -12.26
C SER A 54 -7.40 -6.08 -13.55
N LEU A 55 -6.27 -6.21 -14.23
CA LEU A 55 -5.94 -5.39 -15.41
C LEU A 55 -6.50 -5.94 -16.73
N GLY A 56 -6.70 -7.24 -16.83
CA GLY A 56 -7.24 -7.90 -18.03
C GLY A 56 -6.40 -7.83 -19.31
N ASN A 57 -5.13 -7.38 -19.23
CA ASN A 57 -4.32 -7.05 -20.40
C ASN A 57 -3.69 -8.25 -21.12
N CYS A 58 -3.40 -9.34 -20.42
CA CYS A 58 -2.76 -10.53 -20.98
C CYS A 58 -3.81 -11.59 -21.32
N LEU A 59 -3.48 -12.52 -22.24
CA LEU A 59 -4.41 -13.56 -22.67
C LEU A 59 -4.97 -14.39 -21.50
N GLY A 60 -4.13 -14.69 -20.50
CA GLY A 60 -4.54 -15.44 -19.30
C GLY A 60 -5.43 -14.65 -18.33
N GLY A 61 -5.51 -13.33 -18.47
CA GLY A 61 -6.41 -12.45 -17.71
C GLY A 61 -7.56 -11.90 -18.56
N ALA A 62 -7.78 -12.39 -19.79
CA ALA A 62 -8.83 -11.84 -20.64
C ALA A 62 -10.21 -11.98 -19.95
N GLY A 63 -10.91 -10.86 -19.78
CA GLY A 63 -12.19 -10.81 -19.07
C GLY A 63 -12.08 -10.63 -17.55
N ASP A 64 -10.86 -10.50 -17.01
CA ASP A 64 -10.64 -10.17 -15.60
C ASP A 64 -11.17 -8.76 -15.26
N ASN A 65 -11.77 -8.63 -14.08
CA ASN A 65 -12.41 -7.41 -13.59
C ASN A 65 -12.46 -7.39 -12.05
N GLU A 66 -13.03 -6.33 -11.48
CA GLU A 66 -13.10 -6.12 -10.05
C GLU A 66 -13.94 -7.19 -9.33
N ASP A 67 -15.01 -7.68 -9.97
CA ASP A 67 -15.91 -8.69 -9.38
C ASP A 67 -15.20 -10.04 -9.21
N ILE A 68 -14.39 -10.44 -10.18
CA ILE A 68 -13.60 -11.68 -10.12
C ILE A 68 -12.56 -11.58 -9.00
N HIS A 69 -11.81 -10.48 -8.95
CA HIS A 69 -10.82 -10.22 -7.89
C HIS A 69 -11.47 -10.17 -6.51
N PHE A 70 -12.62 -9.51 -6.39
CA PHE A 70 -13.40 -9.44 -5.16
C PHE A 70 -13.82 -10.84 -4.70
N ALA A 71 -14.45 -11.63 -5.57
CA ALA A 71 -14.91 -12.98 -5.26
C ALA A 71 -13.76 -13.89 -4.79
N ASP A 72 -12.60 -13.84 -5.46
CA ASP A 72 -11.41 -14.59 -5.07
C ASP A 72 -10.87 -14.15 -3.70
N THR A 73 -10.88 -12.85 -3.42
CA THR A 73 -10.44 -12.29 -2.14
C THR A 73 -11.36 -12.71 -1.00
N VAL A 74 -12.67 -12.58 -1.17
CA VAL A 74 -13.68 -12.97 -0.17
C VAL A 74 -13.57 -14.46 0.15
N ARG A 75 -13.55 -15.31 -0.89
CA ARG A 75 -13.38 -16.76 -0.71
C ARG A 75 -12.03 -17.09 -0.07
N GLY A 76 -10.96 -16.43 -0.47
CA GLY A 76 -9.62 -16.62 0.08
C GLY A 76 -9.50 -16.21 1.55
N SER A 77 -10.33 -15.27 2.00
CA SER A 77 -10.42 -14.85 3.40
C SER A 77 -11.21 -15.80 4.31
N ASP A 78 -11.74 -16.90 3.76
CA ASP A 78 -12.69 -17.79 4.45
C ASP A 78 -13.90 -17.03 5.01
N TRP A 79 -14.40 -16.05 4.21
CA TRP A 79 -15.47 -15.11 4.56
C TRP A 79 -15.24 -14.27 5.84
N GLY A 80 -13.99 -14.21 6.33
CA GLY A 80 -13.63 -13.48 7.55
C GLY A 80 -13.19 -12.02 7.34
N ALA A 81 -13.05 -11.57 6.08
CA ALA A 81 -12.74 -10.17 5.77
C ALA A 81 -13.99 -9.27 5.80
N ASP A 82 -13.77 -7.98 6.03
CA ASP A 82 -14.79 -6.95 5.81
C ASP A 82 -15.02 -6.79 4.30
N GLN A 83 -16.19 -7.21 3.81
CA GLN A 83 -16.63 -7.08 2.41
C GLN A 83 -17.15 -5.67 2.12
#